data_AF-A0A183KVD3-F1
#
_entry.id   AF-A0A183KVD3-F1
#
_cell.length_a   1.000
_cell.length_b   1.000
_cell.length_c   1.000
_cell.angle_alpha   90.00
_cell.angle_beta   90.00
_cell.angle_gamma   90.00
#
_symmetry.space_group_name_H-M   'P 1'
#
loop_
_entity.id
_entity.type
_entity.pdbx_description
1 polymer ?
#
loop_
_entity_poly.entity_id
_entity_poly.type
_entity_poly.pdbx_seq_one_letter_code
_entity_poly.pdbx_strand_id
1 'polypeptide(L)'
;MTTDLPEVTGSPIWLRKMRTLFRRLDSCGHGYLMIDDLLDIGTTIFNIYPKMLSYKYDELVKTLVYLWYQVLCTHVSRQLATTMNINENTFIDNLLKAFHNDFYQYFNEKFIIPLFVAMDQDDDNYITSTEFQTLMIAWKSIPKDCELLFRYYSDKNNKLNKENFQKIFIDYFMSDNINSNIIKLWGPLINYKRAEDYGPIDCGPVWEGKIRTMYRRLDINETMKLKCHDLLQIGQFLIQRAHLDRRRADAVMRAMLNIWVKFLAIDKNGIRQETLEPGFVLLRTHQQGVPLISRELVLPGGFYPVSPSFTVRDVTTELSEPRSTSFRTEM
;
A
#
# COMPACT_ATOMS: atom_id res chain seq x y z
N MET A 1 -32.00 0.93 19.66
CA MET A 1 -31.59 2.22 19.07
C MET A 1 -30.67 1.89 17.91
N THR A 2 -31.08 2.16 16.69
CA THR A 2 -30.21 2.06 15.51
C THR A 2 -29.16 3.15 15.65
N THR A 3 -27.96 2.81 16.13
CA THR A 3 -26.82 3.71 16.06
C THR A 3 -26.50 3.90 14.60
N ASP A 4 -26.72 5.10 14.06
CA ASP A 4 -26.33 5.43 12.70
C ASP A 4 -24.82 5.20 12.58
N LEU A 5 -24.46 4.14 11.85
CA LEU A 5 -23.08 3.82 11.57
C LEU A 5 -22.47 4.98 10.74
N PRO A 6 -21.15 5.23 10.84
CA PRO A 6 -20.50 6.21 9.98
C PRO A 6 -20.48 5.72 8.53
N GLU A 7 -20.76 6.62 7.59
CA GLU A 7 -20.66 6.30 6.16
C GLU A 7 -19.22 5.94 5.77
N VAL A 8 -19.06 4.88 4.98
CA VAL A 8 -17.76 4.45 4.46
C VAL A 8 -17.48 5.15 3.13
N THR A 9 -16.66 6.20 3.16
CA THR A 9 -16.47 7.12 2.03
C THR A 9 -15.39 6.68 1.02
N GLY A 10 -14.54 5.72 1.38
CA GLY A 10 -13.35 5.39 0.58
C GLY A 10 -12.30 6.51 0.54
N SER A 11 -12.28 7.38 1.55
CA SER A 11 -11.34 8.52 1.63
C SER A 11 -9.87 8.09 1.53
N PRO A 12 -8.94 9.03 1.24
CA PRO A 12 -7.50 8.75 1.30
C PRO A 12 -7.02 8.17 2.65
N ILE A 13 -7.69 8.50 3.75
CA ILE A 13 -7.37 7.97 5.08
C ILE A 13 -7.87 6.52 5.18
N TRP A 14 -9.10 6.28 4.73
CA TRP A 14 -9.69 4.94 4.69
C TRP A 14 -8.87 3.97 3.84
N LEU A 15 -8.48 4.38 2.63
CA LEU A 15 -7.62 3.59 1.75
C LEU A 15 -6.29 3.23 2.43
N ARG A 16 -5.66 4.18 3.13
CA ARG A 16 -4.41 3.92 3.87
C ARG A 16 -4.61 2.92 5.01
N LYS A 17 -5.74 2.97 5.74
CA LYS A 17 -6.07 1.96 6.76
C LYS A 17 -6.20 0.58 6.13
N MET A 18 -7.01 0.44 5.08
CA MET A 18 -7.25 -0.87 4.44
C MET A 18 -6.00 -1.44 3.79
N ARG A 19 -5.13 -0.61 3.20
CA ARG A 19 -3.79 -1.05 2.74
C ARG A 19 -2.90 -1.54 3.86
N THR A 20 -2.92 -0.83 5.00
CA THR A 20 -2.15 -1.21 6.17
C THR A 20 -2.62 -2.56 6.70
N LEU A 21 -3.95 -2.75 6.80
CA LEU A 21 -4.56 -4.04 7.14
C LEU A 21 -4.15 -5.14 6.16
N PHE A 22 -4.33 -4.92 4.84
CA PHE A 22 -3.96 -5.90 3.81
C PHE A 22 -2.50 -6.35 3.96
N ARG A 23 -1.58 -5.40 4.11
CA ARG A 23 -0.16 -5.70 4.29
C ARG A 23 0.14 -6.50 5.55
N ARG A 24 -0.65 -6.34 6.61
CA ARG A 24 -0.50 -7.13 7.83
C ARG A 24 -1.03 -8.55 7.66
N LEU A 25 -2.13 -8.70 6.92
CA LEU A 25 -2.72 -10.00 6.60
C LEU A 25 -1.85 -10.80 5.60
N ASP A 26 -1.23 -10.14 4.62
CA ASP A 26 -0.22 -10.72 3.70
C ASP A 26 1.11 -10.89 4.43
N SER A 27 1.09 -11.74 5.46
CA SER A 27 2.24 -11.97 6.35
C SER A 27 3.40 -12.66 5.63
N CYS A 28 3.10 -13.41 4.55
CA CYS A 28 4.08 -14.05 3.67
C CYS A 28 4.72 -13.08 2.66
N GLY A 29 4.09 -11.93 2.41
CA GLY A 29 4.61 -10.87 1.54
C GLY A 29 4.60 -11.22 0.05
N HIS A 30 3.71 -12.12 -0.38
CA HIS A 30 3.60 -12.52 -1.78
C HIS A 30 2.65 -11.63 -2.60
N GLY A 31 2.00 -10.65 -1.96
CA GLY A 31 1.21 -9.61 -2.62
C GLY A 31 -0.25 -9.98 -2.89
N TYR A 32 -0.76 -11.04 -2.26
CA TYR A 32 -2.16 -11.45 -2.36
C TYR A 32 -2.61 -12.10 -1.06
N LEU A 33 -3.93 -12.25 -0.88
CA LEU A 33 -4.56 -13.03 0.19
C LEU A 33 -5.34 -14.19 -0.42
N MET A 34 -5.43 -15.28 0.33
CA MET A 34 -6.26 -16.46 0.08
C MET A 34 -7.16 -16.71 1.30
N ILE A 35 -8.13 -17.62 1.15
CA ILE A 35 -8.98 -18.03 2.27
C ILE A 35 -8.16 -18.62 3.44
N ASP A 36 -7.07 -19.31 3.12
CA ASP A 36 -6.18 -19.91 4.11
C ASP A 36 -5.56 -18.85 5.04
N ASP A 37 -5.24 -17.66 4.53
CA ASP A 37 -4.72 -16.55 5.35
C ASP A 37 -5.74 -16.08 6.40
N LEU A 38 -7.05 -16.12 6.06
CA LEU A 38 -8.11 -15.81 7.01
C LEU A 38 -8.33 -16.96 8.00
N LEU A 39 -8.28 -18.22 7.53
CA LEU A 39 -8.47 -19.40 8.40
C LEU A 39 -7.30 -19.65 9.36
N ASP A 40 -6.10 -19.17 9.02
CA ASP A 40 -4.94 -19.14 9.94
C ASP A 40 -5.22 -18.36 11.22
N ILE A 41 -6.10 -17.34 11.16
CA ILE A 41 -6.57 -16.59 12.33
C ILE A 41 -7.29 -17.53 13.30
N GLY A 42 -8.23 -18.33 12.79
CA GLY A 42 -8.98 -19.32 13.58
C GLY A 42 -8.05 -20.38 14.17
N THR A 43 -7.12 -20.89 13.36
CA THR A 43 -6.11 -21.87 13.77
C THR A 43 -5.22 -21.33 14.90
N THR A 44 -4.79 -20.07 14.78
CA THR A 44 -3.96 -19.41 15.80
C THR A 44 -4.72 -19.30 17.14
N ILE A 45 -5.99 -18.91 17.10
CA ILE A 45 -6.82 -18.79 18.31
C ILE A 45 -7.06 -20.16 18.95
N PHE A 46 -7.37 -21.18 18.15
CA PHE A 46 -7.55 -22.55 18.64
C PHE A 46 -6.32 -23.11 19.34
N ASN A 47 -5.12 -22.83 18.81
CA ASN A 47 -3.87 -23.26 19.43
C ASN A 47 -3.64 -22.62 20.81
N ILE A 48 -4.14 -21.41 21.03
CA ILE A 48 -4.05 -20.71 22.33
C ILE A 48 -5.14 -21.20 23.29
N TYR A 49 -6.35 -21.46 22.77
CA TYR A 49 -7.49 -21.96 23.53
C TYR A 49 -7.94 -23.35 23.06
N PRO A 50 -7.14 -24.42 23.29
CA PRO A 50 -7.47 -25.76 22.80
C PRO A 50 -8.71 -26.38 23.49
N LYS A 51 -9.18 -25.77 24.59
CA LYS A 51 -10.38 -26.16 25.34
C LYS A 51 -11.58 -25.25 25.05
N MET A 52 -11.49 -24.36 24.06
CA MET A 52 -12.60 -23.51 23.64
C MET A 52 -13.82 -24.37 23.31
N LEU A 53 -15.01 -23.92 23.74
CA LEU A 53 -16.26 -24.61 23.44
C LEU A 53 -16.48 -24.66 21.92
N SER A 54 -16.92 -25.80 21.40
CA SER A 54 -17.02 -26.05 19.95
C SER A 54 -17.86 -25.01 19.23
N TYR A 55 -18.97 -24.55 19.81
CA TYR A 55 -19.82 -23.53 19.18
C TYR A 55 -19.13 -22.17 19.06
N LYS A 56 -18.24 -21.79 19.99
CA LYS A 56 -17.46 -20.53 19.92
C LYS A 56 -16.48 -20.58 18.76
N TYR A 57 -15.80 -21.72 18.60
CA TYR A 57 -14.93 -21.95 17.46
C TYR A 57 -15.69 -21.97 16.12
N ASP A 58 -16.85 -22.63 16.09
CA ASP A 58 -17.71 -22.66 14.90
C ASP A 58 -18.17 -21.25 14.51
N GLU A 59 -18.56 -20.40 15.47
CA GLU A 59 -18.91 -19.00 15.20
C GLU A 59 -17.72 -18.21 14.62
N LEU A 60 -16.52 -18.37 15.20
CA LEU A 60 -15.31 -17.75 14.66
C LEU A 60 -15.05 -18.15 13.20
N VAL A 61 -15.05 -19.45 12.90
CA VAL A 61 -14.80 -19.97 11.56
C VAL A 61 -15.90 -19.52 10.59
N LYS A 62 -17.17 -19.57 10.99
CA LYS A 62 -18.29 -19.06 10.17
C LYS A 62 -18.10 -17.58 9.82
N THR A 63 -17.63 -16.77 10.75
CA THR A 63 -17.36 -15.34 10.49
C THR A 63 -16.20 -15.13 9.52
N LEU A 64 -15.11 -15.89 9.65
CA LEU A 64 -13.98 -15.83 8.72
C LEU A 64 -14.40 -16.27 7.29
N VAL A 65 -15.18 -17.35 7.20
CA VAL A 65 -15.76 -17.84 5.94
C VAL A 65 -16.74 -16.80 5.36
N TYR A 66 -17.58 -16.18 6.18
CA TYR A 66 -18.47 -15.11 5.76
C TYR A 66 -17.70 -13.93 5.17
N LEU A 67 -16.64 -13.47 5.83
CA LEU A 67 -15.78 -12.42 5.30
C LEU A 67 -15.17 -12.80 3.94
N TRP A 68 -14.70 -14.03 3.78
CA TRP A 68 -14.15 -14.45 2.51
C TRP A 68 -15.21 -14.48 1.40
N TYR A 69 -16.27 -15.26 1.58
CA TYR A 69 -17.21 -15.54 0.49
C TYR A 69 -18.28 -14.46 0.28
N GLN A 70 -18.74 -13.82 1.35
CA GLN A 70 -19.86 -12.86 1.32
C GLN A 70 -19.42 -11.41 1.39
N VAL A 71 -18.13 -11.13 1.61
CA VAL A 71 -17.58 -9.77 1.62
C VAL A 71 -16.50 -9.62 0.55
N LEU A 72 -15.44 -10.41 0.60
CA LEU A 72 -14.29 -10.26 -0.30
C LEU A 72 -14.46 -10.90 -1.69
N CYS A 73 -15.23 -11.98 -1.81
CA CYS A 73 -15.34 -12.77 -3.05
C CYS A 73 -16.76 -12.79 -3.66
N THR A 74 -17.58 -11.78 -3.39
CA THR A 74 -19.01 -11.77 -3.80
C THR A 74 -19.25 -11.84 -5.32
N HIS A 75 -18.28 -11.44 -6.11
CA HIS A 75 -18.36 -11.36 -7.57
C HIS A 75 -18.02 -12.69 -8.28
N VAL A 76 -17.62 -13.73 -7.55
CA VAL A 76 -17.26 -15.05 -8.09
C VAL A 76 -18.08 -16.16 -7.47
N SER A 77 -18.18 -17.29 -8.17
CA SER A 77 -18.82 -18.49 -7.60
C SER A 77 -18.02 -19.03 -6.42
N ARG A 78 -18.69 -19.71 -5.49
CA ARG A 78 -18.05 -20.28 -4.28
C ARG A 78 -16.87 -21.22 -4.61
N GLN A 79 -16.98 -21.99 -5.69
CA GLN A 79 -15.90 -22.90 -6.09
C GLN A 79 -14.64 -22.11 -6.49
N LEU A 80 -14.80 -21.06 -7.30
CA LEU A 80 -13.70 -20.21 -7.73
C LEU A 80 -13.12 -19.37 -6.59
N ALA A 81 -13.98 -18.87 -5.69
CA ALA A 81 -13.57 -18.11 -4.52
C ALA A 81 -12.59 -18.89 -3.63
N THR A 82 -12.70 -20.22 -3.56
CA THR A 82 -11.84 -21.05 -2.70
C THR A 82 -10.38 -21.05 -3.16
N THR A 83 -10.14 -20.90 -4.47
CA THR A 83 -8.80 -20.87 -5.06
C THR A 83 -8.37 -19.47 -5.50
N MET A 84 -9.09 -18.44 -5.05
CA MET A 84 -8.88 -17.08 -5.53
C MET A 84 -7.76 -16.39 -4.77
N ASN A 85 -6.88 -15.72 -5.51
CA ASN A 85 -5.83 -14.86 -4.95
C ASN A 85 -6.29 -13.41 -5.07
N ILE A 86 -6.49 -12.73 -3.95
CA ILE A 86 -6.93 -11.33 -3.90
C ILE A 86 -5.72 -10.44 -3.65
N ASN A 87 -5.33 -9.64 -4.65
CA ASN A 87 -4.30 -8.61 -4.45
C ASN A 87 -4.85 -7.40 -3.68
N GLU A 88 -3.97 -6.48 -3.28
CA GLU A 88 -4.33 -5.29 -2.48
C GLU A 88 -5.46 -4.45 -3.10
N ASN A 89 -5.42 -4.20 -4.41
CA ASN A 89 -6.42 -3.37 -5.08
C ASN A 89 -7.78 -4.06 -5.09
N THR A 90 -7.81 -5.34 -5.44
CA THR A 90 -9.04 -6.15 -5.42
C THR A 90 -9.61 -6.27 -4.00
N PHE A 91 -8.76 -6.40 -2.98
CA PHE A 91 -9.19 -6.41 -1.58
C PHE A 91 -9.91 -5.11 -1.19
N ILE A 92 -9.31 -3.97 -1.51
CA ILE A 92 -9.86 -2.65 -1.20
C ILE A 92 -11.18 -2.43 -1.93
N ASP A 93 -11.21 -2.69 -3.24
CA ASP A 93 -12.40 -2.50 -4.07
C ASP A 93 -13.56 -3.38 -3.62
N ASN A 94 -13.29 -4.65 -3.31
CA ASN A 94 -14.33 -5.59 -2.88
C ASN A 94 -14.86 -5.23 -1.50
N LEU A 95 -13.97 -4.87 -0.56
CA LEU A 95 -14.38 -4.44 0.78
C LEU A 95 -15.19 -3.15 0.74
N LEU A 96 -14.76 -2.17 -0.06
CA LEU A 96 -15.49 -0.90 -0.23
C LEU A 96 -16.88 -1.14 -0.82
N LYS A 97 -16.97 -1.94 -1.91
CA LYS A 97 -18.26 -2.35 -2.49
C LYS A 97 -19.13 -3.09 -1.49
N ALA A 98 -18.57 -3.94 -0.65
CA ALA A 98 -19.34 -4.64 0.37
C ALA A 98 -19.94 -3.67 1.40
N PHE A 99 -19.17 -2.67 1.85
CA PHE A 99 -19.66 -1.61 2.74
C PHE A 99 -20.69 -0.67 2.10
N HIS A 100 -20.78 -0.60 0.77
CA HIS A 100 -21.87 0.11 0.09
C HIS A 100 -23.10 -0.76 -0.17
N ASN A 101 -23.04 -2.05 0.18
CA ASN A 101 -24.13 -3.01 0.06
C ASN A 101 -24.50 -3.57 1.45
N ASP A 102 -24.90 -4.84 1.51
CA ASP A 102 -25.47 -5.49 2.69
C ASP A 102 -24.49 -5.57 3.89
N PHE A 103 -23.18 -5.63 3.65
CA PHE A 103 -22.20 -5.81 4.73
C PHE A 103 -22.23 -4.66 5.75
N TYR A 104 -22.61 -3.45 5.33
CA TYR A 104 -22.78 -2.33 6.24
C TYR A 104 -23.84 -2.57 7.32
N GLN A 105 -25.01 -3.07 6.90
CA GLN A 105 -26.13 -3.35 7.78
C GLN A 105 -25.85 -4.57 8.67
N TYR A 106 -25.18 -5.57 8.10
CA TYR A 106 -24.85 -6.82 8.79
C TYR A 106 -23.50 -6.79 9.51
N PHE A 107 -22.77 -5.66 9.51
CA PHE A 107 -21.42 -5.56 10.07
C PHE A 107 -21.40 -5.97 11.55
N ASN A 108 -22.40 -5.54 12.32
CA ASN A 108 -22.47 -5.93 13.73
C ASN A 108 -22.89 -7.41 13.87
N GLU A 109 -23.97 -7.82 13.23
CA GLU A 109 -24.58 -9.15 13.41
C GLU A 109 -23.71 -10.30 12.90
N LYS A 110 -23.06 -10.14 11.74
CA LYS A 110 -22.32 -11.22 11.07
C LYS A 110 -20.81 -11.17 11.31
N PHE A 111 -20.29 -10.04 11.77
CA PHE A 111 -18.86 -9.87 11.99
C PHE A 111 -18.51 -9.57 13.46
N ILE A 112 -19.00 -8.48 14.05
CA ILE A 112 -18.58 -8.10 15.42
C ILE A 112 -19.12 -9.04 16.50
N ILE A 113 -20.43 -9.32 16.49
CA ILE A 113 -21.06 -10.12 17.55
C ILE A 113 -20.49 -11.54 17.62
N PRO A 114 -20.32 -12.28 16.50
CA PRO A 114 -19.71 -13.61 16.55
C PRO A 114 -18.27 -13.58 17.05
N LEU A 115 -17.48 -12.57 16.69
CA LEU A 115 -16.11 -12.41 17.21
C LEU A 115 -16.11 -12.16 18.72
N PHE A 116 -17.05 -11.37 19.23
CA PHE A 116 -17.20 -11.15 20.66
C PHE A 116 -17.53 -12.47 21.38
N VAL A 117 -18.56 -13.20 20.91
CA VAL A 117 -18.99 -14.49 21.48
C VAL A 117 -17.88 -15.54 21.41
N ALA A 118 -17.12 -15.56 20.32
CA ALA A 118 -16.01 -16.50 20.17
C ALA A 118 -14.89 -16.24 21.18
N MET A 119 -14.67 -14.99 21.56
CA MET A 119 -13.52 -14.57 22.36
C MET A 119 -13.82 -14.47 23.86
N ASP A 120 -15.03 -14.14 24.26
CA ASP A 120 -15.49 -14.21 25.67
C ASP A 120 -15.44 -15.67 26.11
N GLN A 121 -14.38 -16.13 26.79
CA GLN A 121 -14.22 -17.54 27.12
C GLN A 121 -15.04 -17.98 28.34
N ASP A 122 -15.27 -17.08 29.29
CA ASP A 122 -15.97 -17.36 30.54
C ASP A 122 -17.47 -16.99 30.54
N ASP A 123 -17.99 -16.50 29.40
CA ASP A 123 -19.39 -16.14 29.17
C ASP A 123 -19.89 -15.06 30.14
N ASP A 124 -18.99 -14.16 30.55
CA ASP A 124 -19.31 -13.09 31.49
C ASP A 124 -19.84 -11.82 30.80
N ASN A 125 -19.93 -11.82 29.46
CA ASN A 125 -20.27 -10.70 28.58
C ASN A 125 -19.23 -9.57 28.57
N TYR A 126 -17.99 -9.90 28.89
CA TYR A 126 -16.85 -9.00 28.78
C TYR A 126 -15.67 -9.70 28.11
N ILE A 127 -14.79 -8.88 27.54
CA ILE A 127 -13.51 -9.33 26.97
C ILE A 127 -12.39 -8.82 27.86
N THR A 128 -11.57 -9.76 28.34
CA THR A 128 -10.34 -9.48 29.08
C THR A 128 -9.23 -9.00 28.15
N SER A 129 -8.16 -8.41 28.70
CA SER A 129 -7.03 -7.97 27.90
C SER A 129 -6.37 -9.12 27.14
N THR A 130 -6.29 -10.30 27.77
CA THR A 130 -5.72 -11.52 27.17
C THR A 130 -6.54 -12.03 26.00
N GLU A 131 -7.86 -12.03 26.11
CA GLU A 131 -8.75 -12.46 25.01
C GLU A 131 -8.66 -11.48 23.84
N PHE A 132 -8.77 -10.17 24.12
CA PHE A 132 -8.64 -9.14 23.08
C PHE A 132 -7.28 -9.22 22.37
N GLN A 133 -6.18 -9.33 23.12
CA GLN A 133 -4.85 -9.46 22.53
C GLN A 133 -4.73 -10.73 21.68
N THR A 134 -5.27 -11.86 22.15
CA THR A 134 -5.27 -13.11 21.39
C THR A 134 -5.96 -12.95 20.04
N LEU A 135 -7.17 -12.37 20.03
CA LEU A 135 -7.89 -12.07 18.79
C LEU A 135 -7.06 -11.17 17.87
N MET A 136 -6.59 -10.04 18.39
CA MET A 136 -5.94 -9.04 17.56
C MET A 136 -4.58 -9.52 17.04
N ILE A 137 -3.80 -10.27 17.82
CA ILE A 137 -2.53 -10.85 17.39
C ILE A 137 -2.77 -11.93 16.32
N ALA A 138 -3.81 -12.74 16.45
CA ALA A 138 -4.21 -13.67 15.39
C ALA A 138 -4.54 -12.93 14.09
N TRP A 139 -5.21 -11.77 14.19
CA TRP A 139 -5.43 -10.81 13.10
C TRP A 139 -4.18 -10.00 12.69
N LYS A 140 -2.98 -10.45 13.08
CA LYS A 140 -1.68 -9.85 12.77
C LYS A 140 -1.57 -8.37 13.21
N SER A 141 -2.29 -7.98 14.24
CA SER A 141 -2.15 -6.66 14.89
C SER A 141 -0.80 -6.54 15.62
N ILE A 142 -0.41 -5.32 16.01
CA ILE A 142 0.83 -5.08 16.78
C ILE A 142 0.53 -5.22 18.28
N PRO A 143 1.19 -6.14 19.02
CA PRO A 143 0.90 -6.39 20.43
C PRO A 143 0.90 -5.13 21.32
N LYS A 144 1.91 -4.27 21.16
CA LYS A 144 2.06 -3.03 21.92
C LYS A 144 0.88 -2.07 21.68
N ASP A 145 0.43 -1.94 20.44
CA ASP A 145 -0.67 -1.06 20.09
C ASP A 145 -2.02 -1.65 20.56
N CYS A 146 -2.18 -2.99 20.53
CA CYS A 146 -3.34 -3.67 21.11
C CYS A 146 -3.52 -3.38 22.60
N GLU A 147 -2.43 -3.44 23.39
CA GLU A 147 -2.49 -3.18 24.82
C GLU A 147 -2.91 -1.73 25.13
N LEU A 148 -2.36 -0.77 24.40
CA LEU A 148 -2.71 0.64 24.53
C LEU A 148 -4.17 0.91 24.14
N LEU A 149 -4.64 0.30 23.06
CA LEU A 149 -6.03 0.42 22.60
C LEU A 149 -7.00 -0.25 23.57
N PHE A 150 -6.66 -1.44 24.08
CA PHE A 150 -7.48 -2.11 25.08
C PHE A 150 -7.70 -1.20 26.30
N ARG A 151 -6.64 -0.62 26.84
CA ARG A 151 -6.72 0.33 27.97
C ARG A 151 -7.55 1.57 27.68
N TYR A 152 -7.55 2.03 26.43
CA TYR A 152 -8.30 3.21 26.03
C TYR A 152 -9.81 2.94 25.93
N TYR A 153 -10.20 1.75 25.45
CA TYR A 153 -11.60 1.37 25.27
C TYR A 153 -12.19 0.56 26.44
N SER A 154 -11.35 0.03 27.35
CA SER A 154 -11.81 -0.72 28.51
C SER A 154 -12.59 0.14 29.49
N ASP A 155 -13.54 -0.48 30.19
CA ASP A 155 -14.28 0.15 31.27
C ASP A 155 -13.42 0.31 32.55
N LYS A 156 -14.05 0.79 33.64
CA LYS A 156 -13.39 0.97 34.94
C LYS A 156 -12.84 -0.32 35.54
N ASN A 157 -13.32 -1.49 35.09
CA ASN A 157 -12.91 -2.80 35.58
C ASN A 157 -11.80 -3.42 34.72
N ASN A 158 -11.22 -2.66 33.78
CA ASN A 158 -10.26 -3.15 32.79
C ASN A 158 -10.82 -4.28 31.93
N LYS A 159 -12.12 -4.23 31.62
CA LYS A 159 -12.82 -5.18 30.76
C LYS A 159 -13.47 -4.45 29.59
N LEU A 160 -13.61 -5.13 28.45
CA LEU A 160 -14.31 -4.59 27.28
C LEU A 160 -15.72 -5.17 27.23
N ASN A 161 -16.73 -4.33 27.45
CA ASN A 161 -18.11 -4.72 27.17
C ASN A 161 -18.37 -4.77 25.65
N LYS A 162 -19.52 -5.31 25.27
CA LYS A 162 -19.92 -5.46 23.86
C LYS A 162 -19.93 -4.15 23.07
N GLU A 163 -20.41 -3.05 23.67
CA GLU A 163 -20.50 -1.74 23.01
C GLU A 163 -19.11 -1.15 22.73
N ASN A 164 -18.20 -1.21 23.71
CA ASN A 164 -16.83 -0.72 23.54
C ASN A 164 -16.04 -1.58 22.56
N PHE A 165 -16.22 -2.91 22.61
CA PHE A 165 -15.65 -3.81 21.61
C PHE A 165 -16.15 -3.48 20.21
N GLN A 166 -17.45 -3.28 20.03
CA GLN A 166 -18.04 -2.86 18.76
C GLN A 166 -17.45 -1.54 18.26
N LYS A 167 -17.25 -0.57 19.16
CA LYS A 167 -16.70 0.74 18.84
C LYS A 167 -15.28 0.67 18.28
N ILE A 168 -14.42 -0.24 18.77
CA ILE A 168 -13.06 -0.45 18.22
C ILE A 168 -13.10 -0.74 16.72
N PHE A 169 -13.96 -1.66 16.30
CA PHE A 169 -14.08 -2.05 14.89
C PHE A 169 -14.76 -0.97 14.05
N ILE A 170 -15.81 -0.33 14.54
CA ILE A 170 -16.47 0.77 13.82
C ILE A 170 -15.50 1.94 13.62
N ASP A 171 -14.79 2.35 14.67
CA ASP A 171 -13.82 3.44 14.59
C ASP A 171 -12.69 3.13 13.60
N TYR A 172 -12.24 1.87 13.52
CA TYR A 172 -11.23 1.49 12.53
C TYR A 172 -11.78 1.38 11.11
N PHE A 173 -12.87 0.66 10.90
CA PHE A 173 -13.35 0.31 9.55
C PHE A 173 -14.18 1.41 8.90
N MET A 174 -14.82 2.29 9.68
CA MET A 174 -15.80 3.25 9.15
C MET A 174 -15.40 4.72 9.38
N SER A 175 -14.69 5.05 10.46
CA SER A 175 -14.35 6.45 10.78
C SER A 175 -13.13 7.00 10.02
N ASP A 176 -13.22 8.21 9.47
CA ASP A 176 -12.10 8.91 8.79
C ASP A 176 -11.25 9.79 9.72
N ASN A 177 -11.41 9.68 11.04
CA ASN A 177 -10.68 10.52 11.98
C ASN A 177 -9.19 10.13 12.10
N ILE A 178 -8.30 10.84 11.38
CA ILE A 178 -6.84 10.61 11.38
C ILE A 178 -6.15 10.79 12.74
N ASN A 179 -6.78 11.49 13.69
CA ASN A 179 -6.21 11.74 15.01
C ASN A 179 -6.56 10.65 16.03
N SER A 180 -7.41 9.69 15.64
CA SER A 180 -7.79 8.61 16.54
C SER A 180 -6.63 7.64 16.77
N ASN A 181 -6.42 7.24 18.03
CA ASN A 181 -5.43 6.24 18.38
C ASN A 181 -5.69 4.89 17.69
N ILE A 182 -6.95 4.61 17.32
CA ILE A 182 -7.38 3.36 16.68
C ILE A 182 -6.61 3.04 15.40
N ILE A 183 -6.12 4.07 14.70
CA ILE A 183 -5.41 3.93 13.43
C ILE A 183 -4.16 3.06 13.55
N LYS A 184 -3.55 3.06 14.74
CA LYS A 184 -2.34 2.29 15.04
C LYS A 184 -2.61 0.81 15.30
N LEU A 185 -3.88 0.36 15.26
CA LEU A 185 -4.24 -1.03 15.52
C LEU A 185 -3.38 -1.99 14.69
N TRP A 186 -3.30 -1.79 13.38
CA TRP A 186 -2.41 -2.55 12.49
C TRP A 186 -1.05 -1.86 12.20
N GLY A 187 -0.63 -0.96 13.09
CA GLY A 187 0.61 -0.21 13.02
C GLY A 187 0.53 1.12 12.26
N PRO A 188 1.68 1.77 11.99
CA PRO A 188 1.72 3.06 11.34
C PRO A 188 1.16 2.97 9.92
N LEU A 189 0.28 3.91 9.57
CA LEU A 189 -0.32 3.96 8.24
C LEU A 189 0.75 4.07 7.16
N ILE A 190 0.58 3.27 6.11
CA ILE A 190 1.45 3.32 4.94
C ILE A 190 1.37 4.73 4.32
N ASN A 191 2.55 5.32 4.09
CA ASN A 191 2.72 6.76 3.79
C ASN A 191 2.97 7.09 2.30
N TYR A 192 3.09 6.11 1.41
CA TYR A 192 3.32 6.39 0.00
C TYR A 192 2.02 6.32 -0.80
N LYS A 193 1.76 7.38 -1.57
CA LYS A 193 0.86 7.31 -2.72
C LYS A 193 1.55 6.47 -3.78
N ARG A 194 0.96 5.36 -4.19
CA ARG A 194 1.37 4.60 -5.37
C ARG A 194 1.01 5.39 -6.63
N ALA A 195 1.63 5.05 -7.76
CA ALA A 195 1.34 5.71 -9.04
C ALA A 195 -0.16 5.68 -9.38
N GLU A 196 -0.87 4.62 -8.97
CA GLU A 196 -2.32 4.42 -9.11
C GLU A 196 -3.18 5.28 -8.17
N ASP A 197 -2.60 5.86 -7.10
CA ASP A 197 -3.28 6.79 -6.18
C ASP A 197 -3.31 8.23 -6.67
N TYR A 198 -2.54 8.51 -7.72
CA TYR A 198 -2.67 9.76 -8.43
C TYR A 198 -3.90 9.60 -9.33
N GLY A 199 -4.92 10.41 -9.08
CA GLY A 199 -6.06 10.53 -10.00
C GLY A 199 -5.59 10.86 -11.42
N PRO A 200 -6.50 10.79 -12.42
CA PRO A 200 -6.15 11.12 -13.80
C PRO A 200 -5.38 12.44 -13.85
N ILE A 201 -4.16 12.40 -14.36
CA ILE A 201 -3.29 13.57 -14.44
C ILE A 201 -3.88 14.49 -15.51
N ASP A 202 -4.29 15.69 -15.11
CA ASP A 202 -4.62 16.74 -16.06
C ASP A 202 -3.32 17.19 -16.77
N CYS A 203 -3.21 16.84 -18.05
CA CYS A 203 -2.09 17.19 -18.92
C CYS A 203 -2.21 18.61 -19.47
N GLY A 204 -2.77 19.56 -18.71
CA GLY A 204 -2.90 20.96 -19.09
C GLY A 204 -1.54 21.71 -19.22
N PRO A 205 -1.57 23.02 -19.53
CA PRO A 205 -0.38 23.79 -19.91
C PRO A 205 0.78 23.76 -18.90
N VAL A 206 0.47 23.71 -17.60
CA VAL A 206 1.48 23.62 -16.52
C VAL A 206 2.18 22.27 -16.54
N TRP A 207 1.44 21.18 -16.76
CA TRP A 207 2.02 19.85 -16.88
C TRP A 207 2.89 19.75 -18.13
N GLU A 208 2.39 20.21 -19.28
CA GLU A 208 3.16 20.24 -20.51
C GLU A 208 4.46 21.04 -20.35
N GLY A 209 4.41 22.19 -19.67
CA GLY A 209 5.60 22.99 -19.36
C GLY A 209 6.64 22.22 -18.55
N LYS A 210 6.20 21.44 -17.55
CA LYS A 210 7.09 20.55 -16.76
C LYS A 210 7.70 19.47 -17.65
N ILE A 211 6.91 18.81 -18.49
CA ILE A 211 7.39 17.74 -19.38
C ILE A 211 8.35 18.27 -20.45
N ARG A 212 8.07 19.42 -21.08
CA ARG A 212 9.01 20.07 -22.02
C ARG A 212 10.31 20.47 -21.34
N THR A 213 10.25 20.88 -20.07
CA THR A 213 11.45 21.21 -19.29
C THR A 213 12.26 19.96 -18.95
N MET A 214 11.59 18.88 -18.57
CA MET A 214 12.23 17.58 -18.35
C MET A 214 12.88 17.07 -19.65
N TYR A 215 12.17 17.11 -20.78
CA TYR A 215 12.67 16.68 -22.08
C TYR A 215 13.98 17.37 -22.45
N ARG A 216 14.03 18.70 -22.35
CA ARG A 216 15.25 19.48 -22.64
C ARG A 216 16.43 19.13 -21.73
N ARG A 217 16.17 18.68 -20.50
CA ARG A 217 17.22 18.23 -19.57
C ARG A 217 17.67 16.80 -19.84
N LEU A 218 16.83 15.99 -20.47
CA LEU A 218 17.14 14.61 -20.83
C LEU A 218 17.82 14.52 -22.21
N ASP A 219 17.50 15.41 -23.15
CA ASP A 219 18.18 15.54 -24.45
C ASP A 219 19.52 16.28 -24.29
N ILE A 220 20.46 15.64 -23.60
CA ILE A 220 21.77 16.22 -23.25
C ILE A 220 22.62 16.60 -24.47
N ASN A 221 22.33 16.00 -25.63
CA ASN A 221 23.03 16.25 -26.88
C ASN A 221 22.29 17.26 -27.77
N GLU A 222 21.18 17.83 -27.29
CA GLU A 222 20.33 18.81 -27.99
C GLU A 222 19.92 18.35 -29.39
N THR A 223 19.74 17.04 -29.57
CA THR A 223 19.44 16.43 -30.88
C THR A 223 17.98 16.62 -31.29
N MET A 224 17.16 17.17 -30.40
CA MET A 224 15.71 17.22 -30.49
C MET A 224 15.09 15.82 -30.60
N LYS A 225 15.83 14.77 -30.21
CA LYS A 225 15.35 13.38 -30.17
C LYS A 225 15.95 12.66 -28.96
N LEU A 226 15.12 12.37 -27.96
CA LEU A 226 15.58 11.58 -26.82
C LEU A 226 15.89 10.13 -27.24
N LYS A 227 17.07 9.62 -26.86
CA LYS A 227 17.55 8.26 -27.10
C LYS A 227 17.90 7.56 -25.78
N CYS A 228 17.97 6.22 -25.81
CA CYS A 228 18.43 5.43 -24.66
C CYS A 228 19.82 5.88 -24.19
N HIS A 229 20.69 6.20 -25.16
CA HIS A 229 22.06 6.65 -24.90
C HIS A 229 22.12 7.91 -24.03
N ASP A 230 21.15 8.82 -24.13
CA ASP A 230 21.11 10.03 -23.31
C ASP A 230 20.88 9.68 -21.82
N LEU A 231 19.96 8.75 -21.52
CA LEU A 231 19.73 8.26 -20.16
C LEU A 231 20.95 7.50 -19.61
N LEU A 232 21.65 6.73 -20.44
CA LEU A 232 22.85 6.02 -20.03
C LEU A 232 23.99 6.99 -19.69
N GLN A 233 24.18 8.03 -20.49
CA GLN A 233 25.16 9.09 -20.20
C GLN A 233 24.81 9.85 -18.91
N ILE A 234 23.54 10.17 -18.68
CA ILE A 234 23.10 10.75 -17.40
C ILE A 234 23.43 9.79 -16.24
N GLY A 235 23.14 8.50 -16.39
CA GLY A 235 23.47 7.49 -15.39
C GLY A 235 24.96 7.43 -15.09
N GLN A 236 25.80 7.39 -16.12
CA GLN A 236 27.27 7.40 -15.99
C GLN A 236 27.77 8.69 -15.32
N PHE A 237 27.23 9.84 -15.69
CA PHE A 237 27.56 11.12 -15.07
C PHE A 237 27.22 11.12 -13.57
N LEU A 238 26.05 10.61 -13.18
CA LEU A 238 25.66 10.50 -11.77
C LEU A 238 26.60 9.56 -10.98
N ILE A 239 26.99 8.44 -11.58
CA ILE A 239 27.92 7.48 -10.99
C ILE A 239 29.29 8.11 -10.75
N GLN A 240 29.82 8.82 -11.76
CA GLN A 240 31.11 9.49 -11.68
C GLN A 240 31.10 10.61 -10.64
N ARG A 241 30.08 11.47 -10.67
CA ARG A 241 29.97 12.63 -9.76
C ARG A 241 29.83 12.21 -8.29
N ALA A 242 29.13 11.12 -8.03
CA ALA A 242 28.89 10.63 -6.68
C ALA A 242 29.91 9.56 -6.22
N HIS A 243 30.90 9.22 -7.05
CA HIS A 243 31.91 8.20 -6.78
C HIS A 243 31.29 6.88 -6.26
N LEU A 244 30.26 6.39 -6.96
CA LEU A 244 29.52 5.21 -6.53
C LEU A 244 30.35 3.93 -6.66
N ASP A 245 30.21 3.04 -5.69
CA ASP A 245 30.75 1.68 -5.77
C ASP A 245 30.03 0.86 -6.84
N ARG A 246 30.65 -0.23 -7.29
CA ARG A 246 30.17 -1.04 -8.41
C ARG A 246 28.70 -1.47 -8.25
N ARG A 247 28.28 -1.87 -7.05
CA ARG A 247 26.91 -2.33 -6.81
C ARG A 247 25.88 -1.22 -6.99
N ARG A 248 26.15 -0.02 -6.47
CA ARG A 248 25.26 1.14 -6.63
C ARG A 248 25.30 1.68 -8.06
N ALA A 249 26.47 1.66 -8.69
CA ALA A 249 26.63 2.02 -10.10
C ALA A 249 25.77 1.13 -11.01
N ASP A 250 25.84 -0.19 -10.82
CA ASP A 250 24.99 -1.14 -11.56
C ASP A 250 23.50 -0.89 -11.31
N ALA A 251 23.10 -0.57 -10.08
CA ALA A 251 21.72 -0.24 -9.76
C ALA A 251 21.23 1.03 -10.48
N VAL A 252 22.06 2.08 -10.55
CA VAL A 252 21.75 3.31 -11.28
C VAL A 252 21.59 3.02 -12.78
N MET A 253 22.51 2.27 -13.39
CA MET A 253 22.42 1.93 -14.81
C MET A 253 21.18 1.09 -15.13
N ARG A 254 20.86 0.11 -14.27
CA ARG A 254 19.62 -0.67 -14.38
C ARG A 254 18.38 0.19 -14.25
N ALA A 255 18.37 1.18 -13.36
CA ALA A 255 17.27 2.13 -13.22
C ALA A 255 17.09 2.99 -14.48
N MET A 256 18.18 3.52 -15.06
CA MET A 256 18.13 4.31 -16.30
C MET A 256 17.56 3.50 -17.47
N LEU A 257 18.02 2.27 -17.65
CA LEU A 257 17.50 1.35 -18.67
C LEU A 257 16.02 1.02 -18.44
N ASN A 258 15.64 0.75 -17.20
CA ASN A 258 14.26 0.45 -16.84
C ASN A 258 13.33 1.64 -17.13
N ILE A 259 13.78 2.87 -16.83
CA ILE A 259 13.04 4.09 -17.17
C ILE A 259 12.82 4.19 -18.68
N TRP A 260 13.89 3.99 -19.46
CA TRP A 260 13.81 4.00 -20.93
C TRP A 260 12.79 2.98 -21.45
N VAL A 261 13.01 1.71 -21.14
CA VAL A 261 12.23 0.58 -21.70
C VAL A 261 10.77 0.61 -21.27
N LYS A 262 10.48 1.00 -20.02
CA LYS A 262 9.11 0.95 -19.51
C LYS A 262 8.28 2.18 -19.81
N PHE A 263 8.89 3.37 -19.88
CA PHE A 263 8.15 4.62 -19.88
C PHE A 263 8.44 5.56 -21.06
N LEU A 264 9.62 5.50 -21.68
CA LEU A 264 10.01 6.46 -22.72
C LEU A 264 10.06 5.85 -24.13
N ALA A 265 10.41 4.57 -24.25
CA ALA A 265 10.45 3.83 -25.51
C ALA A 265 9.04 3.39 -25.94
N ILE A 266 8.16 4.35 -26.14
CA ILE A 266 6.75 4.14 -26.50
C ILE A 266 6.45 4.98 -27.75
N ASP A 267 5.75 4.38 -28.72
CA ASP A 267 5.33 5.10 -29.92
C ASP A 267 4.12 6.02 -29.66
N LYS A 268 3.72 6.77 -30.69
CA LYS A 268 2.56 7.67 -30.64
C LYS A 268 1.23 6.99 -30.27
N ASN A 269 1.15 5.67 -30.39
CA ASN A 269 -0.03 4.86 -30.10
C ASN A 269 0.05 4.20 -28.71
N GLY A 270 1.08 4.48 -27.91
CA GLY A 270 1.25 3.85 -26.60
C GLY A 270 1.88 2.46 -26.66
N ILE A 271 2.34 2.02 -27.83
CA ILE A 271 2.95 0.69 -28.03
C ILE A 271 4.45 0.79 -27.75
N ARG A 272 4.96 -0.14 -26.93
CA ARG A 272 6.39 -0.20 -26.61
C ARG A 272 7.20 -0.48 -27.87
N GLN A 273 8.20 0.34 -28.11
CA GLN A 273 9.16 0.09 -29.17
C GLN A 273 10.20 -0.92 -28.68
N GLU A 274 10.33 -2.05 -29.37
CA GLU A 274 11.44 -2.99 -29.18
C GLU A 274 12.71 -2.45 -29.83
N THR A 275 13.12 -1.24 -29.44
CA THR A 275 14.34 -0.59 -29.95
C THR A 275 15.45 -0.75 -28.91
N LEU A 276 15.98 -1.96 -28.83
CA LEU A 276 17.38 -2.12 -28.48
C LEU A 276 18.16 -2.09 -29.79
N GLU A 277 19.03 -1.09 -29.95
CA GLU A 277 20.06 -1.08 -30.99
C GLU A 277 20.73 -2.46 -31.08
N PRO A 278 21.09 -2.97 -32.28
CA PRO A 278 21.62 -4.34 -32.47
C PRO A 278 22.80 -4.74 -31.58
N GLY A 279 23.47 -3.79 -30.90
CA GLY A 279 24.56 -4.02 -29.94
C GLY A 279 24.14 -4.19 -28.47
N PHE A 280 22.86 -4.09 -28.11
CA PHE A 280 22.38 -4.24 -26.74
C PHE A 280 21.39 -5.40 -26.62
N VAL A 281 21.90 -6.62 -26.46
CA VAL A 281 21.05 -7.79 -26.22
C VAL A 281 20.61 -7.80 -24.75
N LEU A 282 19.36 -7.43 -24.48
CA LEU A 282 18.72 -7.64 -23.19
C LEU A 282 18.00 -8.99 -23.26
N LEU A 283 18.68 -10.06 -22.83
CA LEU A 283 18.09 -11.39 -22.76
C LEU A 283 16.85 -11.36 -21.86
N ARG A 284 15.69 -11.57 -22.46
CA ARG A 284 14.43 -11.78 -21.75
C ARG A 284 14.42 -13.23 -21.27
N THR A 285 14.48 -13.47 -19.97
CA THR A 285 14.14 -14.79 -19.40
C THR A 285 12.84 -14.66 -18.60
N HIS A 286 11.86 -15.45 -19.00
CA HIS A 286 10.73 -15.81 -18.16
C HIS A 286 11.25 -16.67 -17.00
N GLN A 287 10.87 -16.30 -15.78
CA GLN A 287 10.97 -17.01 -14.49
C GLN A 287 12.35 -17.19 -13.80
N GLN A 288 12.34 -16.71 -12.54
CA GLN A 288 13.13 -17.04 -11.35
C GLN A 288 14.67 -16.95 -11.40
N GLY A 289 15.22 -16.01 -10.60
CA GLY A 289 16.53 -16.15 -9.96
C GLY A 289 17.70 -15.43 -10.63
N VAL A 290 17.95 -14.19 -10.20
CA VAL A 290 19.22 -13.42 -10.30
C VAL A 290 19.74 -13.10 -11.73
N PRO A 291 19.69 -11.83 -12.18
CA PRO A 291 20.39 -11.43 -13.40
C PRO A 291 21.86 -11.13 -13.09
N LEU A 292 22.70 -12.16 -13.23
CA LEU A 292 24.12 -11.99 -13.52
C LEU A 292 24.23 -11.37 -14.92
N ILE A 293 24.64 -10.10 -15.01
CA ILE A 293 25.18 -9.55 -16.24
C ILE A 293 26.61 -10.08 -16.33
N SER A 294 26.79 -11.20 -17.01
CA SER A 294 28.10 -11.70 -17.40
C SER A 294 28.21 -11.61 -18.91
N ARG A 295 29.29 -10.94 -19.33
CA ARG A 295 29.84 -10.75 -20.68
C ARG A 295 29.34 -9.56 -21.51
N GLU A 296 30.32 -8.66 -21.69
CA GLU A 296 30.52 -7.75 -22.83
C GLU A 296 29.55 -6.58 -22.99
N LEU A 297 29.56 -5.69 -22.01
CA LEU A 297 29.59 -4.26 -22.34
C LEU A 297 31.04 -3.92 -22.72
N VAL A 298 31.41 -4.16 -23.98
CA VAL A 298 32.61 -3.55 -24.56
C VAL A 298 32.31 -2.06 -24.68
N LEU A 299 32.69 -1.30 -23.66
CA LEU A 299 32.70 0.15 -23.67
C LEU A 299 33.63 0.59 -24.82
N PRO A 300 33.14 1.31 -25.84
CA PRO A 300 34.03 1.91 -26.82
C PRO A 300 34.93 2.90 -26.07
N GLY A 301 36.22 2.59 -26.02
CA GLY A 301 37.24 3.49 -25.51
C GLY A 301 37.23 4.77 -26.35
N GLY A 302 36.91 5.88 -25.71
CA GLY A 302 36.76 7.16 -26.38
C GLY A 302 36.45 8.25 -25.37
N PHE A 303 37.43 8.58 -24.54
CA PHE A 303 37.40 9.77 -23.71
C PHE A 303 37.31 11.00 -24.61
N TYR A 304 36.19 11.72 -24.52
CA TYR A 304 36.14 13.14 -24.84
C TYR A 304 35.64 13.89 -23.59
N PRO A 305 36.28 15.02 -23.23
CA PRO A 305 35.81 15.85 -22.13
C PRO A 305 34.44 16.40 -22.50
N VAL A 306 33.42 16.05 -21.73
CA VAL A 306 32.13 16.73 -21.77
C VAL A 306 32.38 18.19 -21.37
N SER A 307 31.87 19.13 -22.17
CA SER A 307 32.05 20.56 -21.96
C SER A 307 31.67 21.01 -20.53
N PRO A 308 32.42 21.95 -19.91
CA PRO A 308 32.22 22.38 -18.51
C PRO A 308 30.92 23.15 -18.23
N SER A 309 30.01 23.31 -19.19
CA SER A 309 28.85 24.22 -19.06
C SER A 309 27.70 23.67 -18.21
N PHE A 310 27.81 22.47 -17.62
CA PHE A 310 26.79 21.94 -16.71
C PHE A 310 26.96 22.50 -15.29
N THR A 311 26.65 23.79 -15.11
CA THR A 311 26.47 24.36 -13.78
C THR A 311 25.08 23.99 -13.27
N VAL A 312 24.99 22.94 -12.44
CA VAL A 312 23.80 22.73 -11.59
C VAL A 312 23.77 23.89 -10.60
N ARG A 313 23.03 24.95 -10.91
CA ARG A 313 22.70 25.96 -9.91
C ARG A 313 21.74 25.30 -8.91
N ASP A 314 22.14 25.32 -7.65
CA ASP A 314 21.32 24.92 -6.52
C ASP A 314 19.93 25.54 -6.65
N VAL A 315 18.90 24.68 -6.70
CA VAL A 315 17.55 25.10 -6.37
C VAL A 315 17.50 25.13 -4.86
N THR A 316 18.05 26.18 -4.26
CA THR A 316 17.72 26.57 -2.90
C THR A 316 16.22 26.77 -2.84
N THR A 317 15.56 25.96 -2.03
CA THR A 317 14.18 26.14 -1.58
C THR A 317 14.03 27.51 -0.95
N GLU A 318 13.60 28.51 -1.72
CA GLU A 318 12.91 29.66 -1.17
C GLU A 318 11.51 29.19 -0.75
N LEU A 319 11.41 28.82 0.52
CA LEU A 319 10.17 28.80 1.27
C LEU A 319 9.53 30.18 1.15
N SER A 320 8.42 30.26 0.41
CA SER A 320 7.60 31.44 0.29
C SER A 320 7.09 31.86 1.67
N GLU A 321 7.59 32.98 2.19
CA GLU A 321 6.98 33.69 3.31
C GLU A 321 5.56 34.17 2.94
N PRO A 322 4.61 34.18 3.89
CA PRO A 322 3.27 34.70 3.63
C PRO A 322 3.29 36.23 3.56
N ARG A 323 2.81 36.80 2.45
CA ARG A 323 2.53 38.24 2.34
C ARG A 323 1.47 38.64 3.36
N SER A 324 1.87 39.38 4.39
CA SER A 324 0.99 40.17 5.25
C SER A 324 0.36 41.31 4.44
N THR A 325 -0.95 41.25 4.21
CA THR A 325 -1.74 42.36 3.68
C THR A 325 -2.04 43.35 4.81
N SER A 326 -1.39 44.50 4.82
CA SER A 326 -1.77 45.63 5.66
C SER A 326 -2.98 46.34 5.03
N PHE A 327 -4.12 46.32 5.72
CA PHE A 327 -5.24 47.21 5.43
C PHE A 327 -4.86 48.64 5.87
N ARG A 328 -4.95 49.59 4.94
CA ARG A 328 -4.88 51.03 5.20
C ARG A 328 -6.31 51.54 5.30
N THR A 329 -6.71 52.02 6.47
CA THR A 329 -7.89 52.85 6.67
C THR A 329 -7.39 54.28 6.83
N GLU A 330 -7.78 55.18 5.94
CA GLU A 330 -7.64 56.63 6.15
C GLU A 330 -8.97 57.19 6.64
N MET A 331 -8.85 58.24 7.46
CA MET A 331 -9.89 58.94 8.25
C MET A 331 -11.15 59.31 7.48
#